data_AF-A0A842WTD7-F1
#
_entry.id   AF-A0A842WTD7-F1
#
_cell.length_a   1.000
_cell.length_b   1.000
_cell.length_c   1.000
_cell.angle_alpha   90.00
_cell.angle_beta   90.00
_cell.angle_gamma   90.00
#
_symmetry.space_group_name_H-M   'P 1'
#
loop_
_entity.id
_entity.type
_entity.pdbx_description
1 polymer ?
#
loop_
_entity_poly.entity_id
_entity_poly.type
_entity_poly.pdbx_seq_one_letter_code
_entity_poly.pdbx_strand_id
1 'polypeptide(L)' 'MIIPVRCFTCGKVVADKYEKFTRRVRQGEDPSQVLDDLGLTRYCCRRMILAHIDIIDSFMAFATTEPSEASLR' A
#
# COMPACT_ATOMS: atom_id res chain seq x y z
N MET A 1 2.63 2.36 7.56
CA MET A 1 1.71 1.31 8.03
C MET A 1 1.08 0.76 6.79
N ILE A 2 0.93 -0.56 6.74
CA ILE A 2 0.55 -1.29 5.54
C ILE A 2 -0.85 -0.86 5.07
N ILE A 3 -1.09 -0.93 3.76
CA ILE A 3 -2.40 -0.65 3.16
C ILE A 3 -3.47 -1.58 3.77
N PRO A 4 -4.70 -1.09 4.05
CA PRO A 4 -5.77 -1.97 4.49
C PRO A 4 -6.03 -3.09 3.49
N VAL A 5 -6.24 -4.32 4.00
CA VAL A 5 -6.52 -5.52 3.19
C VAL A 5 -7.76 -5.32 2.30
N ARG A 6 -8.80 -4.69 2.86
CA ARG A 6 -10.08 -4.40 2.21
C ARG A 6 -10.44 -2.93 2.36
N CYS A 7 -11.21 -2.40 1.41
CA CYS A 7 -11.76 -1.05 1.51
C CYS A 7 -12.76 -0.94 2.67
N PHE A 8 -12.62 0.11 3.49
CA PHE A 8 -13.49 0.37 4.65
C PHE A 8 -14.97 0.59 4.33
N THR A 9 -15.31 0.90 3.08
CA THR A 9 -16.70 1.17 2.67
C THR A 9 -17.30 0.02 1.87
N CYS A 10 -16.60 -0.44 0.83
CA CYS A 10 -17.13 -1.43 -0.12
C CYS A 10 -16.75 -2.87 0.26
N GLY A 11 -15.81 -3.08 1.18
CA GLY A 11 -15.28 -4.42 1.53
C GLY A 11 -14.47 -5.12 0.43
N LYS A 12 -14.33 -4.51 -0.76
CA LYS A 12 -13.52 -5.05 -1.86
C LYS A 12 -12.05 -5.15 -1.42
N VAL A 13 -11.38 -6.23 -1.84
CA VAL A 13 -9.93 -6.40 -1.63
C VAL A 13 -9.18 -5.32 -2.43
N VAL A 14 -8.26 -4.63 -1.75
CA VAL A 14 -7.46 -3.52 -2.33
C VAL A 14 -5.95 -3.71 -2.14
N ALA A 15 -5.51 -4.48 -1.14
CA ALA A 15 -4.09 -4.65 -0.84
C ALA A 15 -3.30 -5.36 -1.96
N ASP A 16 -3.92 -6.29 -2.67
CA ASP A 16 -3.34 -7.03 -3.80
C ASP A 16 -2.96 -6.12 -4.99
N LYS A 17 -3.52 -4.91 -5.04
CA LYS A 17 -3.36 -3.96 -6.15
C LYS A 17 -2.41 -2.83 -5.84
N TYR A 18 -2.11 -2.58 -4.57
CA TYR A 18 -1.34 -1.42 -4.15
C TYR A 18 0.07 -1.39 -4.75
N GLU A 19 0.80 -2.49 -4.68
CA GLU A 19 2.17 -2.56 -5.18
C GLU A 19 2.23 -2.35 -6.70
N LYS A 20 1.26 -2.91 -7.44
CA LYS A 20 1.13 -2.71 -8.90
C LYS A 20 0.83 -1.25 -9.23
N PHE A 21 -0.07 -0.61 -8.48
CA PHE A 21 -0.39 0.81 -8.63
C PHE A 21 0.85 1.68 -8.40
N THR A 22 1.52 1.50 -7.26
CA THR A 22 2.70 2.30 -6.88
C THR A 22 3.82 2.13 -7.91
N ARG A 23 4.06 0.93 -8.42
CA ARG A 23 5.06 0.70 -9.47
C ARG A 23 4.74 1.43 -10.77
N ARG A 24 3.50 1.34 -11.27
CA ARG A 24 3.09 1.99 -12.53
C ARG A 24 3.09 3.52 -12.42
N VAL A 25 2.62 4.05 -11.30
CA VAL A 25 2.67 5.51 -11.04
C VAL A 25 4.10 6.01 -10.94
N ARG A 26 5.02 5.24 -10.32
CA ARG A 26 6.46 5.57 -10.30
C ARG A 26 7.11 5.52 -11.69
N GLN A 27 6.55 4.76 -12.62
CA GLN A 27 6.98 4.72 -14.03
C GLN A 27 6.45 5.91 -14.85
N GLY A 28 5.62 6.77 -14.26
CA GLY A 28 5.07 7.96 -14.91
C GLY A 28 3.72 7.75 -15.58
N GLU A 29 3.06 6.61 -15.36
CA GLU A 29 1.69 6.39 -15.84
C GLU A 29 0.67 7.22 -15.04
N ASP A 30 -0.40 7.65 -15.71
CA ASP A 30 -1.47 8.42 -15.07
C ASP A 30 -2.19 7.59 -13.98
N PRO A 31 -2.29 8.09 -12.73
CA PRO A 31 -2.92 7.36 -11.65
C PRO A 31 -4.37 6.96 -11.91
N SER A 32 -5.14 7.76 -12.67
CA SER A 32 -6.54 7.43 -12.96
C SER A 32 -6.62 6.21 -13.87
N GLN A 33 -5.85 6.21 -14.97
CA GLN A 33 -5.80 5.09 -15.91
C GLN A 33 -5.34 3.80 -15.23
N VAL A 34 -4.32 3.88 -14.38
CA VAL A 34 -3.82 2.72 -13.62
C VAL A 34 -4.92 2.16 -12.69
N LEU A 35 -5.70 3.01 -12.03
CA LEU A 35 -6.81 2.56 -11.16
C LEU A 35 -7.95 1.91 -11.95
N ASP A 36 -8.21 2.41 -13.16
CA ASP A 36 -9.18 1.84 -14.10
C ASP A 36 -8.75 0.43 -14.54
N ASP A 37 -7.50 0.28 -14.98
CA ASP A 37 -6.91 -1.00 -15.38
C ASP A 37 -6.90 -2.03 -14.25
N LEU A 38 -6.69 -1.59 -13.01
CA LEU A 38 -6.73 -2.44 -11.82
C LEU A 38 -8.17 -2.81 -11.42
N GLY A 39 -9.19 -2.35 -12.15
CA GLY A 39 -10.60 -2.67 -11.93
C GLY A 39 -11.18 -2.04 -10.67
N LEU A 40 -10.65 -0.89 -10.24
CA LEU A 40 -11.15 -0.14 -9.09
C LEU A 40 -12.14 0.94 -9.55
N THR A 41 -13.36 0.57 -9.92
CA THR A 41 -14.36 1.50 -10.45
C THR A 41 -14.92 2.47 -9.40
N ARG A 42 -15.22 1.99 -8.19
CA ARG A 42 -15.85 2.81 -7.14
C ARG A 42 -14.86 3.76 -6.46
N TYR A 43 -15.25 5.01 -6.28
CA TYR A 43 -14.45 6.05 -5.63
C TYR A 43 -13.99 5.65 -4.22
N CYS A 44 -14.83 4.94 -3.47
CA CYS A 44 -14.53 4.52 -2.10
C CYS A 44 -13.40 3.49 -2.02
N CYS A 45 -13.24 2.66 -3.05
CA CYS A 45 -12.14 1.71 -3.13
C CYS A 45 -10.87 2.42 -3.71
N ARG A 46 -11.02 3.42 -4.61
CA ARG A 46 -9.89 4.24 -5.13
C ARG A 46 -9.21 5.08 -4.06
N ARG A 47 -9.99 5.73 -3.18
CA ARG A 47 -9.44 6.60 -2.11
C ARG A 47 -8.49 5.83 -1.18
N MET A 48 -8.70 4.52 -1.02
CA MET A 48 -7.86 3.66 -0.18
C MET A 48 -6.45 3.50 -0.75
N ILE A 49 -6.28 3.60 -2.07
CA ILE A 49 -4.96 3.54 -2.71
C ILE A 49 -4.38 4.94 -2.83
N LEU A 50 -5.17 5.92 -3.27
CA LEU A 50 -4.71 7.29 -3.51
C LEU A 50 -4.22 8.02 -2.26
N ALA A 51 -4.90 7.82 -1.12
CA ALA A 51 -4.56 8.49 0.14
C ALA A 51 -3.64 7.65 1.04
N HIS A 52 -3.14 6.50 0.56
CA HIS A 52 -2.30 5.64 1.37
C HIS A 52 -0.85 6.09 1.36
N ILE A 53 -0.30 6.32 2.55
CA ILE A 53 1.11 6.62 2.76
C ILE A 53 1.72 5.45 3.54
N ASP A 54 2.66 4.75 2.91
CA ASP A 54 3.35 3.66 3.57
C ASP A 54 4.50 4.17 4.44
N ILE A 55 4.19 4.41 5.70
CA ILE A 55 5.17 4.79 6.73
C ILE A 55 5.85 3.59 7.40
N ILE A 56 5.60 2.33 6.99
CA ILE A 56 6.11 1.18 7.76
C ILE A 56 7.63 1.13 7.78
N ASP A 57 8.27 1.40 6.65
CA ASP A 57 9.74 1.37 6.51
C ASP A 57 10.42 2.35 7.47
N SER A 58 9.82 3.53 7.66
CA SER A 58 10.31 4.53 8.61
C SER A 58 10.17 4.07 10.06
N PHE A 59 9.10 3.35 10.39
CA PHE A 59 8.85 2.85 11.75
C PHE A 59 9.72 1.63 12.10
N MET A 60 10.01 0.75 11.13
CA MET A 60 10.85 -0.43 11.37
C MET A 60 12.27 -0.05 11.85
N ALA A 61 12.77 1.13 11.46
CA ALA A 61 14.05 1.65 11.92
C ALA A 61 14.11 1.94 13.44
N PHE A 62 12.97 2.07 14.11
CA PHE A 62 12.87 2.40 15.53
C PHE A 62 12.37 1.22 16.40
N ALA A 63 12.31 0.00 15.84
CA ALA A 63 11.89 -1.16 16.61
C ALA A 63 12.79 -1.33 17.84
N THR A 64 12.20 -1.19 19.03
CA THR A 64 12.83 -1.36 20.35
C THR A 64 13.11 -2.83 20.65
N THR A 65 13.69 -3.55 19.70
CA THR A 65 14.48 -4.71 20.07
C THR A 65 15.69 -4.17 20.81
N GLU A 66 15.74 -4.39 22.12
CA GLU A 66 17.03 -4.67 22.75
C GLU A 66 17.85 -5.51 21.75
N PRO A 67 19.08 -5.14 21.39
CA PRO A 67 19.88 -5.93 20.46
C PRO A 67 20.22 -7.25 21.15
N SER A 68 19.34 -8.24 21.05
CA SER A 68 19.57 -9.60 21.51
C SER A 68 19.52 -10.55 20.32
N GLU A 69 20.71 -10.90 19.86
CA GLU A 69 21.09 -12.25 19.39
C GLU A 69 20.57 -12.79 18.05
N ALA A 70 19.77 -12.06 17.25
CA ALA A 70 19.21 -12.66 16.02
C ALA A 70 20.08 -12.58 14.74
N SER A 71 21.23 -11.89 14.72
CA SER A 71 21.96 -11.63 13.45
C SER A 71 23.39 -12.19 13.33
N LEU A 72 23.94 -12.90 14.31
CA LEU A 72 25.25 -13.57 14.15
C LEU A 72 25.23 -15.00 14.74
N ARG A 73 24.30 -15.79 14.22
CA ARG A 73 24.67 -17.07 13.60
C ARG A 73 24.67 -16.87 12.11
#